data_AF-A0A7C5CET4-F1
#
_entry.id   AF-A0A7C5CET4-F1
#
_cell.length_a   1.000
_cell.length_b   1.000
_cell.length_c   1.000
_cell.angle_alpha   90.00
_cell.angle_beta   90.00
_cell.angle_gamma   90.00
#
_symmetry.space_group_name_H-M   'P 1'
#
loop_
_entity.id
_entity.type
_entity.pdbx_description
1 polymer ?
#
loop_
_entity_poly.entity_id
_entity_poly.type
_entity_poly.pdbx_seq_one_letter_code
_entity_poly.pdbx_strand_id
1 'polypeptide(L)'
;MIFDSKKFAIKYASIYTSILAVILIIPLFIYVMLLLQIDNARVKVKLNREAINIISSMQKYNNKDKIYHFPRYKNYQVGLFDNRYQKIFSTLDFTPTIFKEGVYKQDDRYYLI
;
A
#
# COMPACT_ATOMS: atom_id res chain seq x y z
N MET A 1 25.07 9.69 -58.36
CA MET A 1 24.36 9.76 -57.06
C MET A 1 25.42 9.76 -55.97
N ILE A 2 25.63 10.89 -55.28
CA ILE A 2 26.63 10.98 -54.22
C ILE A 2 25.97 10.46 -52.94
N PHE A 3 26.47 9.34 -52.42
CA PHE A 3 25.99 8.73 -51.18
C PHE A 3 26.45 9.60 -50.00
N ASP A 4 25.51 10.23 -49.30
CA ASP A 4 25.79 10.99 -48.08
C ASP A 4 25.88 10.03 -46.88
N SER A 5 27.09 9.53 -46.65
CA SER A 5 27.42 8.59 -45.57
C SER A 5 27.13 9.14 -44.17
N LYS A 6 27.22 10.46 -43.98
CA LYS A 6 27.01 11.11 -42.68
C LYS A 6 25.53 11.11 -42.32
N LYS A 7 24.66 11.46 -43.27
CA LYS A 7 23.21 11.42 -43.09
C LYS A 7 22.70 10.00 -42.88
N PHE A 8 23.29 9.03 -43.59
CA PHE A 8 23.02 7.61 -43.38
C PHE A 8 23.43 7.17 -41.96
N ALA A 9 24.67 7.42 -41.55
CA ALA A 9 25.17 7.02 -40.23
C ALA A 9 24.33 7.58 -39.07
N ILE A 10 23.96 8.87 -39.12
CA ILE A 10 23.11 9.50 -38.09
C ILE A 10 21.73 8.84 -38.02
N LYS A 11 21.11 8.57 -39.18
CA LYS A 11 19.77 7.94 -39.21
C LYS A 11 19.79 6.57 -38.55
N TYR A 12 20.77 5.73 -38.88
CA TYR A 12 20.87 4.39 -38.30
C TYR A 12 21.30 4.44 -36.83
N ALA A 13 22.26 5.30 -36.46
CA ALA A 13 22.66 5.49 -35.07
C ALA A 13 21.46 5.88 -34.18
N SER A 14 20.66 6.85 -34.61
CA SER A 14 19.45 7.26 -33.86
C SER A 14 18.44 6.13 -33.70
N ILE A 15 18.22 5.31 -34.75
CA ILE A 15 17.33 4.14 -34.69
C ILE A 15 17.85 3.12 -33.69
N TYR A 16 19.12 2.72 -33.80
CA TYR A 16 19.71 1.72 -32.90
C TYR A 16 19.77 2.20 -31.46
N THR A 17 20.12 3.48 -31.22
CA THR A 17 20.08 4.08 -29.88
C THR A 17 18.67 4.09 -29.31
N SER A 18 17.66 4.40 -30.12
CA SER A 18 16.26 4.40 -29.67
C SER A 18 15.79 2.99 -29.28
N ILE A 19 16.15 1.98 -30.10
CA ILE A 19 15.84 0.58 -29.80
C ILE A 19 16.53 0.14 -28.50
N LEU A 20 17.82 0.47 -28.33
CA LEU A 20 18.56 0.19 -27.10
C LEU A 20 17.94 0.87 -25.87
N ALA A 21 17.55 2.13 -26.00
CA ALA A 21 16.89 2.87 -24.93
C ALA A 21 15.57 2.20 -24.53
N VAL A 22 14.75 1.79 -25.51
CA VAL A 22 13.49 1.08 -25.25
C VAL A 22 13.73 -0.25 -24.53
N ILE A 23 14.71 -1.03 -24.99
CA ILE A 23 15.08 -2.32 -24.39
C ILE A 23 15.54 -2.15 -22.93
N LEU A 24 16.21 -1.04 -22.60
CA LEU A 24 16.69 -0.77 -21.24
C LEU A 24 15.60 -0.16 -20.34
N ILE A 25 14.80 0.77 -20.87
CA ILE A 25 13.84 1.55 -20.08
C ILE A 25 12.58 0.73 -19.78
N ILE A 26 12.05 -0.03 -20.74
CA ILE A 26 10.78 -0.76 -20.55
C ILE A 26 10.85 -1.75 -19.38
N PRO A 27 11.87 -2.63 -19.27
CA PRO A 27 11.94 -3.59 -18.16
C PRO A 27 12.07 -2.89 -16.81
N LEU A 28 12.84 -1.80 -16.74
CA LEU A 28 12.99 -1.02 -15.51
C LEU A 28 11.67 -0.39 -15.09
N PHE A 29 10.94 0.20 -16.04
CA PHE A 29 9.62 0.79 -15.79
C PHE A 29 8.62 -0.25 -15.28
N ILE A 30 8.54 -1.41 -15.94
CA ILE A 30 7.68 -2.52 -15.51
C ILE A 30 8.07 -3.00 -14.11
N TYR A 31 9.37 -3.16 -13.85
CA TYR A 31 9.87 -3.57 -12.55
C TYR A 31 9.44 -2.63 -11.42
N VAL A 32 9.61 -1.31 -11.60
CA VAL A 32 9.18 -0.31 -10.61
C VAL A 32 7.67 -0.34 -10.40
N MET A 33 6.88 -0.45 -11.47
CA MET A 33 5.43 -0.57 -11.38
C MET A 33 4.99 -1.80 -10.58
N LEU A 34 5.60 -2.96 -10.83
CA LEU A 34 5.32 -4.18 -10.10
C LEU A 34 5.71 -4.06 -8.62
N LEU A 35 6.86 -3.45 -8.32
CA LEU A 35 7.31 -3.24 -6.95
C LEU A 35 6.29 -2.41 -6.15
N LEU A 36 5.80 -1.31 -6.74
CA LEU A 36 4.76 -0.46 -6.14
C LEU A 36 3.46 -1.25 -5.89
N GLN A 37 3.05 -2.13 -6.80
CA GLN A 37 1.87 -2.97 -6.61
C GLN A 37 2.07 -3.98 -5.48
N ILE A 38 3.24 -4.61 -5.39
CA ILE A 38 3.59 -5.57 -4.34
C ILE A 38 3.60 -4.89 -2.97
N ASP A 39 4.14 -3.67 -2.87
CA ASP A 39 4.17 -2.93 -1.60
C ASP A 39 2.76 -2.61 -1.11
N ASN A 40 1.87 -2.15 -2.00
CA ASN A 40 0.46 -1.92 -1.67
C ASN A 40 -0.24 -3.23 -1.22
N ALA A 41 0.00 -4.34 -1.92
CA ALA A 41 -0.56 -5.64 -1.55
C ALA A 41 -0.04 -6.11 -0.18
N ARG A 42 1.26 -5.92 0.09
CA ARG A 42 1.89 -6.27 1.36
C ARG A 42 1.32 -5.44 2.51
N VAL A 43 1.05 -4.16 2.31
CA VAL A 43 0.40 -3.30 3.32
C VAL A 43 -0.99 -3.82 3.66
N LYS A 44 -1.81 -4.14 2.65
CA LYS A 44 -3.14 -4.73 2.87
C LYS A 44 -3.09 -6.03 3.67
N VAL A 45 -2.17 -6.93 3.32
CA VAL A 45 -1.99 -8.21 4.04
C VAL A 45 -1.55 -7.97 5.49
N LYS A 46 -0.64 -7.03 5.73
CA LYS A 46 -0.21 -6.67 7.09
C LYS A 46 -1.36 -6.12 7.94
N LEU A 47 -2.13 -5.17 7.40
CA LEU A 47 -3.28 -4.58 8.10
C LEU A 47 -4.33 -5.65 8.45
N ASN A 48 -4.67 -6.52 7.50
CA ASN A 48 -5.60 -7.62 7.74
C ASN A 48 -5.10 -8.59 8.82
N ARG A 49 -3.80 -8.93 8.80
CA ARG A 49 -3.21 -9.81 9.80
C ARG A 49 -3.31 -9.21 11.21
N GLU A 50 -3.02 -7.92 11.36
CA GLU A 50 -3.13 -7.26 12.66
C GLU A 50 -4.59 -7.12 13.12
N ALA A 51 -5.52 -6.82 12.21
CA ALA A 51 -6.95 -6.81 12.53
C ALA A 51 -7.43 -8.17 13.07
N ILE A 52 -7.03 -9.28 12.42
CA ILE A 52 -7.34 -10.64 12.90
C ILE A 52 -6.73 -10.89 14.29
N ASN A 53 -5.49 -10.45 14.54
CA ASN A 53 -4.85 -10.58 15.85
C ASN A 53 -5.64 -9.85 16.94
N ILE A 54 -6.12 -8.64 16.65
CA ILE A 54 -6.91 -7.83 17.56
C ILE A 54 -8.25 -8.49 17.85
N ILE A 55 -8.99 -8.90 16.81
CA ILE A 55 -10.27 -9.60 16.95
C ILE A 55 -10.08 -10.89 17.76
N SER A 56 -9.02 -11.66 17.48
CA SER A 56 -8.72 -12.87 18.24
C SER A 56 -8.41 -12.57 19.72
N SER A 57 -7.70 -11.48 20.01
CA SER A 57 -7.46 -11.04 21.39
C SER A 57 -8.76 -10.66 22.10
N MET A 58 -9.67 -9.95 21.42
CA MET A 58 -10.99 -9.61 21.95
C MET A 58 -11.85 -10.85 22.19
N GLN A 59 -11.83 -11.83 21.28
CA GLN A 59 -12.59 -13.08 21.42
C GLN A 59 -12.06 -13.98 22.54
N LYS A 60 -10.74 -14.00 22.76
CA LYS A 60 -10.10 -14.77 23.84
C LYS A 60 -10.31 -14.14 25.22
N TYR A 61 -10.72 -12.87 25.27
CA TYR A 61 -10.99 -12.21 26.54
C TYR A 61 -12.13 -12.92 27.26
N ASN A 62 -11.82 -13.46 28.43
CA ASN A 62 -12.79 -14.10 29.30
C ASN A 62 -13.24 -13.09 30.35
N ASN A 63 -14.55 -13.00 30.58
CA ASN A 63 -15.21 -12.01 31.44
C ASN A 63 -14.79 -12.04 32.92
N LYS A 64 -13.90 -12.97 33.31
CA LYS A 64 -13.34 -13.07 34.67
C LYS A 64 -12.52 -11.84 35.08
N ASP A 65 -11.89 -11.17 34.13
CA ASP A 65 -10.97 -10.06 34.41
C ASP A 65 -11.67 -8.69 34.55
N LYS A 66 -13.00 -8.63 34.36
CA LYS A 66 -13.88 -7.43 34.46
C LYS A 66 -13.51 -6.22 33.57
N ILE A 67 -12.26 -6.04 33.16
CA ILE A 67 -11.74 -4.97 32.32
C ILE A 67 -10.92 -5.56 31.17
N TYR A 68 -11.31 -5.28 29.92
CA TYR A 68 -10.53 -5.65 28.75
C TYR A 68 -9.45 -4.60 28.48
N HIS A 69 -8.19 -5.04 28.45
CA HIS A 69 -7.07 -4.20 28.03
C HIS A 69 -6.83 -4.34 26.54
N PHE A 70 -7.21 -3.30 25.79
CA PHE A 70 -6.97 -3.25 24.35
C PHE A 70 -5.45 -3.24 24.07
N PRO A 71 -4.93 -4.16 23.23
CA PRO A 71 -3.50 -4.23 22.95
C PRO A 71 -3.01 -2.94 22.27
N ARG A 72 -1.98 -2.32 22.85
CA ARG A 72 -1.31 -1.15 22.26
C ARG A 72 -0.13 -1.61 21.42
N TYR A 73 -0.24 -1.42 20.12
CA TYR A 73 0.84 -1.71 19.18
C TYR A 73 1.73 -0.47 19.01
N LYS A 74 3.06 -0.66 18.95
CA LYS A 74 3.99 0.44 18.70
C LYS A 74 3.95 0.95 17.25
N ASN A 75 3.58 0.07 16.32
CA ASN A 75 3.71 0.31 14.87
C ASN A 75 2.36 0.59 14.18
N TYR A 76 1.23 0.45 14.88
CA TYR A 76 -0.10 0.59 14.31
C TYR A 76 -1.03 1.34 15.27
N GLN A 77 -1.87 2.19 14.70
CA GLN A 77 -2.97 2.84 15.41
C GLN A 77 -4.27 2.09 15.09
N VAL A 78 -5.18 2.06 16.06
CA VAL A 78 -6.42 1.29 15.95
C VAL A 78 -7.57 2.09 16.53
N GLY A 79 -8.70 2.07 15.85
CA GLY A 79 -9.98 2.55 16.35
C GLY A 79 -10.96 1.40 16.52
N LEU A 80 -11.69 1.41 17.62
CA LEU A 80 -12.83 0.57 17.91
C LEU A 80 -14.05 1.47 18.00
N PHE A 81 -15.04 1.20 17.14
CA PHE A 81 -16.27 1.96 17.03
C PHE A 81 -17.47 1.04 17.28
N ASP A 82 -18.57 1.60 17.79
CA ASP A 82 -19.82 0.88 17.95
C ASP A 82 -20.61 0.82 16.62
N ASN A 83 -21.77 0.16 16.64
CA ASN A 83 -22.64 0.03 15.45
C ASN A 83 -23.25 1.36 14.97
N ARG A 84 -23.11 2.44 15.75
CA ARG A 84 -23.53 3.81 15.43
C ARG A 84 -22.33 4.67 15.05
N TYR A 85 -21.17 4.07 14.84
CA TYR A 85 -19.88 4.72 14.55
C TYR A 85 -19.38 5.66 15.66
N GLN A 86 -19.87 5.47 16.88
CA GLN A 86 -19.34 6.15 18.06
C GLN A 86 -18.05 5.47 18.52
N LYS A 87 -17.03 6.29 18.82
CA LYS A 87 -15.72 5.81 19.28
C LYS A 87 -15.86 5.16 20.66
N ILE A 88 -15.61 3.85 20.73
CA ILE A 88 -15.45 3.11 21.99
C ILE A 88 -14.01 3.28 22.49
N PHE A 89 -13.04 3.13 21.59
CA PHE A 89 -11.62 3.32 21.86
C PHE A 89 -10.94 3.78 20.57
N SER A 90 -9.94 4.65 20.62
CA SER A 90 -9.13 4.92 19.42
C SER A 90 -7.79 5.52 19.78
N THR A 91 -6.74 4.99 19.16
CA THR A 91 -5.39 5.56 19.11
C THR A 91 -5.11 6.24 17.76
N LEU A 92 -6.10 6.29 16.86
CA LEU A 92 -6.02 7.05 15.61
C LEU A 92 -6.00 8.54 15.93
N ASP A 93 -5.17 9.30 15.20
CA ASP A 93 -5.14 10.76 15.23
C ASP A 93 -6.20 11.40 14.30
N PHE A 94 -7.00 10.58 13.62
CA PHE A 94 -8.13 11.00 12.81
C PHE A 94 -9.37 10.11 13.04
N THR A 95 -10.53 10.60 12.61
CA THR A 95 -11.77 9.82 12.57
C THR A 95 -12.07 9.48 11.12
N PRO A 96 -12.27 8.19 10.76
CA PRO A 96 -12.62 7.83 9.40
C PRO A 96 -13.95 8.47 8.97
N THR A 97 -14.00 9.05 7.77
CA THR A 97 -15.21 9.67 7.22
C THR A 97 -16.19 8.64 6.64
N ILE A 98 -15.67 7.46 6.26
CA ILE A 98 -16.43 6.38 5.63
C ILE A 98 -16.18 5.14 6.45
N PHE A 99 -17.24 4.43 6.87
CA PHE A 99 -17.17 3.20 7.66
C PHE A 99 -17.59 1.97 6.85
N LYS A 100 -17.12 1.88 5.61
CA LYS A 100 -17.35 0.74 4.73
C LYS A 100 -16.11 -0.14 4.73
N GLU A 101 -16.29 -1.45 4.80
CA GLU A 101 -15.18 -2.41 4.78
C GLU A 101 -14.25 -2.14 3.59
N GLY A 102 -12.95 -2.05 3.86
CA GLY A 102 -11.96 -1.79 2.81
C GLY A 102 -10.64 -1.24 3.31
N VAL A 103 -9.63 -1.27 2.43
CA VAL A 103 -8.36 -0.58 2.63
C VAL A 103 -8.45 0.77 1.94
N TYR A 104 -8.18 1.81 2.70
CA TYR A 104 -8.22 3.19 2.23
C TYR A 104 -6.84 3.82 2.40
N LYS A 105 -6.58 4.84 1.58
CA LYS A 105 -5.41 5.69 1.69
C LYS A 105 -5.89 7.12 1.95
N GLN A 106 -5.43 7.71 3.04
CA GLN A 106 -5.59 9.13 3.32
C GLN A 106 -4.21 9.72 3.53
N ASP A 107 -3.88 10.72 2.72
CA ASP A 107 -2.54 11.30 2.60
C ASP A 107 -1.47 10.21 2.35
N ASP A 108 -0.57 10.00 3.32
CA ASP A 108 0.50 9.01 3.26
C ASP A 108 0.27 7.81 4.19
N ARG A 109 -0.98 7.60 4.62
CA ARG A 109 -1.35 6.54 5.57
C ARG A 109 -2.39 5.61 4.98
N TYR A 110 -2.16 4.31 5.18
CA TYR A 110 -3.11 3.26 4.85
C TYR A 110 -3.84 2.84 6.11
N TYR A 111 -5.16 2.73 6.02
CA TYR A 111 -5.99 2.22 7.10
C TYR A 111 -6.98 1.18 6.58
N LEU A 112 -7.34 0.26 7.46
CA LEU A 112 -8.31 -0.79 7.22
C LEU A 112 -9.53 -0.50 8.10
N ILE A 113 -10.72 -0.65 7.51
CA ILE A 113 -12.01 -0.65 8.19
C ILE A 113 -12.62 -2.03 8.01
#